data_AF-A0A7S3GZ14-F1
#
_entry.id   AF-A0A7S3GZ14-F1
#
_cell.length_a   1.000
_cell.length_b   1.000
_cell.length_c   1.000
_cell.angle_alpha   90.00
_cell.angle_beta   90.00
_cell.angle_gamma   90.00
#
_symmetry.space_group_name_H-M   'P 1'
#
loop_
_entity.id
_entity.type
_entity.pdbx_description
1 polymer ?
#
loop_
_entity_poly.entity_id
_entity_poly.type
_entity_poly.pdbx_seq_one_letter_code
_entity_poly.pdbx_strand_id
1 'polypeptide(L)'
;IKVPEGKLRYRAHSDYSGFTILLQDPSDFGPGGGSGLEIDIAGAWVPVQPKKGALVVNIGDLFELWTNDRWRSTPHRVTSPRLRDPAAGKSRLTAMLFSGPNLDSVISPIDTCVDEKHPSRYGSMTAAQHMADMWKTKSKEARYKP
;
A
#
# COMPACT_ATOMS: atom_id res chain seq x y z
N ILE A 1 -4.67 -9.37 -20.20
CA ILE A 1 -3.26 -9.01 -20.45
C ILE A 1 -2.37 -10.09 -19.82
N LYS A 2 -1.54 -10.80 -20.60
CA LYS A 2 -0.59 -11.79 -20.06
C LYS A 2 0.71 -11.07 -19.70
N VAL A 3 1.12 -11.12 -18.43
CA VAL A 3 2.39 -10.58 -17.95
C VAL A 3 3.40 -11.75 -17.85
N PRO A 4 4.65 -11.61 -18.35
CA PRO A 4 5.64 -12.70 -18.29
C PRO A 4 5.94 -13.16 -16.86
N GLU A 5 6.34 -14.43 -16.70
CA GLU A 5 6.72 -15.00 -15.41
C GLU A 5 7.83 -14.16 -14.73
N GLY A 6 7.72 -13.98 -13.40
CA GLY A 6 8.68 -13.19 -12.63
C GLY A 6 8.60 -11.68 -12.83
N LYS A 7 7.69 -11.18 -13.68
CA LYS A 7 7.42 -9.74 -13.83
C LYS A 7 6.30 -9.28 -12.90
N LEU A 8 6.45 -8.06 -12.39
CA LEU A 8 5.42 -7.40 -11.59
C LEU A 8 4.26 -6.96 -12.48
N ARG A 9 3.03 -7.26 -12.06
CA ARG A 9 1.80 -6.66 -12.60
C ARG A 9 1.68 -5.21 -12.15
N TYR A 10 2.16 -4.91 -10.94
CA TYR A 10 2.26 -3.55 -10.43
C TYR A 10 3.51 -3.42 -9.56
N ARG A 11 4.29 -2.36 -9.78
CA ARG A 11 5.59 -2.17 -9.12
C ARG A 11 5.45 -1.92 -7.62
N ALA A 12 6.56 -2.04 -6.90
CA ALA A 12 6.63 -1.65 -5.49
C ALA A 12 6.29 -0.15 -5.33
N HIS A 13 5.40 0.14 -4.38
CA HIS A 13 4.96 1.50 -4.04
C HIS A 13 4.29 1.51 -2.66
N SER A 14 4.02 2.70 -2.14
CA SER A 14 3.07 2.92 -1.05
C SER A 14 1.92 3.80 -1.56
N ASP A 15 0.76 3.73 -0.91
CA ASP A 15 -0.38 4.54 -1.29
C ASP A 15 -0.23 5.97 -0.76
N TYR A 16 -0.63 6.97 -1.55
CA TYR A 16 -0.46 8.38 -1.16
C TYR A 16 -1.64 8.92 -0.34
N SER A 17 -2.76 8.20 -0.31
CA SER A 17 -3.99 8.63 0.36
C SER A 17 -3.96 8.31 1.86
N GLY A 18 -5.10 8.42 2.54
CA GLY A 18 -5.24 8.03 3.95
C GLY A 18 -5.24 6.51 4.10
N PHE A 19 -6.17 5.82 3.46
CA PHE A 19 -6.21 4.36 3.46
C PHE A 19 -6.85 3.82 2.19
N THR A 20 -6.63 2.55 1.93
CA THR A 20 -7.13 1.83 0.76
C THR A 20 -7.86 0.58 1.19
N ILE A 21 -9.00 0.31 0.55
CA ILE A 21 -9.77 -0.92 0.73
C ILE A 21 -9.75 -1.68 -0.59
N LEU A 22 -9.35 -2.94 -0.54
CA LEU A 22 -9.27 -3.84 -1.70
C LEU A 22 -10.27 -4.97 -1.56
N LEU A 23 -11.11 -5.11 -2.60
CA LEU A 23 -11.87 -6.31 -2.87
C LEU A 23 -11.08 -7.20 -3.83
N GLN A 24 -10.68 -8.36 -3.33
CA GLN A 24 -9.83 -9.32 -4.01
C GLN A 24 -10.66 -10.22 -4.94
N ASP A 25 -10.01 -10.83 -5.94
CA ASP A 25 -10.67 -11.75 -6.85
C ASP A 25 -11.09 -13.01 -6.08
N PRO A 26 -12.27 -13.61 -6.35
CA PRO A 26 -12.64 -14.88 -5.70
C PRO A 26 -11.60 -16.00 -5.86
N SER A 27 -10.79 -15.97 -6.93
CA SER A 27 -9.69 -16.91 -7.16
C SER A 27 -8.47 -16.69 -6.27
N ASP A 28 -8.41 -15.58 -5.52
CA ASP A 28 -7.33 -15.28 -4.57
C ASP A 28 -7.50 -16.01 -3.23
N PHE A 29 -8.67 -16.58 -2.97
CA PHE A 29 -8.99 -17.20 -1.68
C PHE A 29 -8.62 -18.71 -1.66
N GLY A 30 -7.99 -19.15 -0.56
CA GLY A 30 -7.77 -20.57 -0.27
C GLY A 30 -6.40 -21.12 -0.68
N PRO A 31 -6.16 -22.44 -0.48
CA PRO A 31 -4.88 -23.07 -0.77
C PRO A 31 -4.56 -23.02 -2.27
N GLY A 32 -3.43 -22.40 -2.63
CA GLY A 32 -3.04 -22.18 -4.03
C GLY A 32 -3.72 -20.96 -4.69
N GLY A 33 -4.57 -20.24 -3.97
CA GLY A 33 -5.02 -18.89 -4.33
C GLY A 33 -3.87 -17.90 -4.15
N GLY A 34 -3.56 -17.17 -5.22
CA GLY A 34 -2.45 -16.22 -5.25
C GLY A 34 -2.97 -14.86 -5.65
N SER A 35 -3.20 -13.98 -4.67
CA SER A 35 -3.52 -12.57 -4.92
C SER A 35 -2.43 -11.87 -5.76
N GLY A 36 -1.21 -12.39 -5.72
CA GLY A 36 -0.01 -11.73 -6.23
C GLY A 36 0.34 -10.47 -5.43
N LEU A 37 -0.51 -10.04 -4.50
CA LEU A 37 -0.23 -8.91 -3.61
C LEU A 37 0.82 -9.35 -2.60
N GLU A 38 1.94 -8.64 -2.60
CA GLU A 38 3.02 -8.82 -1.62
C GLU A 38 3.26 -7.49 -0.91
N ILE A 39 3.51 -7.57 0.39
CA ILE A 39 3.87 -6.44 1.25
C ILE A 39 5.32 -6.59 1.71
N ASP A 40 6.03 -5.47 1.89
CA ASP A 40 7.36 -5.46 2.48
C ASP A 40 7.26 -5.48 4.01
N ILE A 41 7.84 -6.49 4.63
CA ILE A 41 8.02 -6.57 6.07
C ILE A 41 9.53 -6.63 6.33
N ALA A 42 10.10 -5.50 6.75
CA ALA A 42 11.52 -5.37 7.07
C ALA A 42 12.46 -5.83 5.92
N GLY A 43 12.13 -5.44 4.68
CA GLY A 43 12.90 -5.77 3.48
C GLY A 43 12.56 -7.13 2.85
N ALA A 44 11.67 -7.90 3.47
CA ALA A 44 11.19 -9.17 2.94
C ALA A 44 9.78 -9.01 2.33
N TRP A 45 9.62 -9.43 1.07
CA TRP A 45 8.32 -9.46 0.40
C TRP A 45 7.51 -10.68 0.85
N VAL A 46 6.39 -10.41 1.51
CA VAL A 46 5.49 -11.43 2.08
C VAL A 46 4.14 -11.42 1.33
N PRO A 47 3.64 -12.57 0.86
CA PRO A 47 2.37 -12.64 0.16
C PRO A 47 1.17 -12.41 1.11
N VAL A 48 0.18 -11.65 0.64
CA VAL A 48 -1.09 -11.43 1.35
C VAL A 48 -2.08 -12.53 0.97
N GLN A 49 -2.54 -13.27 1.98
CA GLN A 49 -3.52 -14.36 1.85
C GLN A 49 -4.84 -13.97 2.54
N PRO A 50 -5.75 -13.27 1.85
CA PRO A 50 -7.02 -12.86 2.42
C PRO A 50 -7.92 -14.08 2.67
N LYS A 51 -8.70 -14.03 3.76
CA LYS A 51 -9.76 -15.03 4.01
C LYS A 51 -10.90 -14.82 3.01
N LYS A 52 -11.64 -15.88 2.68
CA LYS A 52 -12.82 -15.80 1.81
C LYS A 52 -13.81 -14.75 2.36
N GLY A 53 -14.19 -13.80 1.53
CA GLY A 53 -15.10 -12.71 1.89
C GLY A 53 -14.46 -11.55 2.65
N ALA A 54 -13.15 -11.59 2.90
CA ALA A 54 -12.44 -10.48 3.53
C ALA A 54 -12.13 -9.37 2.53
N LEU A 55 -12.09 -8.14 3.05
CA LEU A 55 -11.45 -7.00 2.41
C LEU A 55 -10.03 -6.87 2.94
N VAL A 56 -9.10 -6.47 2.08
CA VAL A 56 -7.75 -6.08 2.51
C VAL A 56 -7.75 -4.58 2.71
N VAL A 57 -7.25 -4.12 3.85
CA VAL A 57 -7.14 -2.68 4.16
C VAL A 57 -5.69 -2.36 4.47
N ASN A 58 -5.16 -1.32 3.86
CA ASN A 58 -3.85 -0.77 4.19
C ASN A 58 -3.96 0.75 4.36
N ILE A 59 -3.03 1.31 5.12
CA ILE A 59 -2.90 2.76 5.23
C ILE A 59 -1.96 3.29 4.16
N GLY A 60 -2.15 4.57 3.84
CA GLY A 60 -1.27 5.33 2.96
C GLY A 60 -0.48 6.39 3.73
N ASP A 61 0.27 7.16 2.95
CA ASP A 61 1.28 8.10 3.42
C ASP A 61 0.71 9.24 4.27
N LEU A 62 -0.51 9.71 3.96
CA LEU A 62 -1.18 10.73 4.77
C LEU A 62 -1.52 10.22 6.17
N PHE A 63 -1.84 8.93 6.32
CA PHE A 63 -2.15 8.35 7.62
C PHE A 63 -0.88 8.07 8.42
N GLU A 64 0.22 7.67 7.77
CA GLU A 64 1.54 7.62 8.40
C GLU A 64 1.93 8.99 8.96
N LEU A 65 1.69 10.08 8.19
CA LEU A 65 1.90 11.45 8.65
C LEU A 65 1.00 11.80 9.85
N TRP A 66 -0.32 11.55 9.77
CA TRP A 66 -1.24 11.81 10.89
C TRP A 66 -0.81 11.11 12.18
N THR A 67 -0.33 9.88 12.06
CA THR A 67 0.08 9.08 13.23
C THR A 67 1.51 9.38 13.69
N ASN A 68 2.18 10.37 13.10
CA ASN A 68 3.57 10.71 13.39
C ASN A 68 4.50 9.48 13.31
N ASP A 69 4.40 8.70 12.24
CA ASP A 69 5.15 7.44 12.02
C ASP A 69 4.81 6.27 12.96
N ARG A 70 3.81 6.38 13.85
CA ARG A 70 3.40 5.24 14.69
C ARG A 70 2.84 4.10 13.85
N TRP A 71 2.12 4.42 12.78
CA TRP A 71 1.67 3.44 11.79
C TRP A 71 2.41 3.67 10.48
N ARG A 72 2.72 2.58 9.77
CA ARG A 72 3.52 2.61 8.54
C ARG A 72 2.69 2.34 7.30
N SER A 73 2.84 3.22 6.30
CA SER A 73 2.41 3.06 4.92
C SER A 73 3.30 2.03 4.24
N THR A 74 2.94 0.76 4.42
CA THR A 74 3.77 -0.38 4.02
C THR A 74 3.94 -0.45 2.49
N PRO A 75 5.18 -0.54 1.98
CA PRO A 75 5.41 -0.80 0.57
C PRO A 75 4.76 -2.11 0.14
N HIS A 76 4.12 -2.11 -1.02
CA HIS A 76 3.44 -3.26 -1.58
C HIS A 76 3.58 -3.31 -3.09
N ARG A 77 3.46 -4.52 -3.65
CA ARG A 77 3.59 -4.78 -5.09
C ARG A 77 2.61 -5.88 -5.52
N VAL A 78 2.41 -6.01 -6.83
CA VAL A 78 1.60 -7.10 -7.39
C VAL A 78 2.46 -7.92 -8.35
N THR A 79 2.65 -9.19 -8.04
CA THR A 79 3.42 -10.14 -8.84
C THR A 79 2.54 -10.86 -9.87
N SER A 80 3.16 -11.43 -10.89
CA SER A 80 2.51 -12.40 -11.76
C SER A 80 2.65 -13.81 -11.17
N PRO A 81 1.64 -14.68 -11.31
CA PRO A 81 1.77 -16.07 -10.91
C PRO A 81 2.87 -16.75 -11.69
N ARG A 82 3.57 -17.70 -11.05
CA ARG A 82 4.57 -18.56 -11.71
C ARG A 82 3.86 -19.53 -12.64
N LEU A 83 4.56 -20.07 -13.64
CA LEU A 83 3.95 -20.96 -14.63
C LEU A 83 3.33 -22.22 -14.03
N ARG A 84 3.88 -22.69 -12.90
CA ARG A 84 3.40 -23.86 -12.16
C ARG A 84 2.30 -23.57 -11.15
N ASP A 85 1.99 -22.29 -10.91
CA ASP A 85 0.98 -21.93 -9.92
C ASP A 85 -0.42 -22.21 -10.50
N PRO A 86 -1.40 -22.65 -9.69
CA PRO A 86 -2.78 -22.87 -10.16
C PRO A 86 -3.47 -21.63 -10.76
N ALA A 87 -2.92 -20.45 -10.50
CA ALA A 87 -3.36 -19.16 -11.03
C ALA A 87 -2.71 -18.80 -12.39
N ALA A 88 -1.75 -19.59 -12.89
CA ALA A 88 -1.10 -19.36 -14.18
C ALA A 88 -2.13 -19.32 -15.33
N GLY A 89 -1.98 -18.33 -16.21
CA GLY A 89 -2.88 -18.14 -17.35
C GLY A 89 -4.29 -17.62 -17.02
N LYS A 90 -4.65 -17.49 -15.73
CA LYS A 90 -5.93 -16.92 -15.30
C LYS A 90 -5.87 -15.39 -15.23
N SER A 91 -6.95 -14.76 -15.67
CA SER A 91 -7.16 -13.33 -15.43
C SER A 91 -7.56 -13.13 -13.97
N ARG A 92 -7.21 -11.96 -13.44
CA ARG A 92 -7.46 -11.59 -12.06
C ARG A 92 -7.87 -10.12 -12.02
N LEU A 93 -8.91 -9.81 -11.27
CA LEU A 93 -9.39 -8.44 -11.09
C LEU A 93 -9.37 -8.07 -9.61
N THR A 94 -9.08 -6.80 -9.32
CA THR A 94 -9.19 -6.24 -7.97
C THR A 94 -9.92 -4.93 -8.08
N ALA A 95 -10.92 -4.72 -7.24
CA ALA A 95 -11.55 -3.43 -7.08
C ALA A 95 -10.93 -2.73 -5.86
N MET A 96 -10.64 -1.44 -6.00
CA MET A 96 -9.96 -0.65 -4.99
C MET A 96 -10.70 0.66 -4.74
N LEU A 97 -10.81 1.02 -3.46
CA LEU A 97 -11.29 2.31 -3.01
C LEU A 97 -10.15 3.00 -2.27
N PHE A 98 -9.71 4.14 -2.80
CA PHE A 98 -8.80 5.05 -2.10
C PHE A 98 -9.64 6.04 -1.29
N SER A 99 -9.32 6.19 -0.02
CA SER A 99 -9.95 7.13 0.90
C SER A 99 -8.92 8.09 1.45
N GLY A 100 -9.29 9.36 1.54
CA GLY A 100 -8.44 10.43 2.02
C GLY A 100 -9.23 11.70 2.28
N PRO A 101 -8.58 12.71 2.88
CA PRO A 101 -9.18 14.01 3.13
C PRO A 101 -9.39 14.78 1.81
N ASN A 102 -10.18 15.86 1.86
CA ASN A 102 -10.31 16.78 0.74
C ASN A 102 -8.95 17.44 0.43
N LEU A 103 -8.74 17.82 -0.83
CA LEU A 103 -7.45 18.35 -1.31
C LEU A 103 -6.98 19.62 -0.57
N ASP A 104 -7.92 20.42 -0.08
CA ASP A 104 -7.69 21.66 0.67
C ASP A 104 -7.53 21.45 2.19
N SER A 105 -7.79 20.24 2.68
CA SER A 105 -7.64 19.92 4.10
C SER A 105 -6.19 20.04 4.53
N VAL A 106 -5.94 20.77 5.62
CA VAL A 106 -4.63 20.86 6.26
C VAL A 106 -4.39 19.59 7.07
N ILE A 107 -3.24 18.97 6.83
CA ILE A 107 -2.80 17.71 7.41
C ILE A 107 -1.56 18.01 8.26
N SER A 108 -1.59 17.55 9.50
CA SER A 108 -0.50 17.61 10.47
C SER A 108 -0.58 16.40 11.39
N PRO A 109 0.49 16.03 12.11
CA PRO A 109 0.40 15.01 13.15
C PRO A 109 -0.74 15.27 14.14
N ILE A 110 -1.48 14.21 14.49
CA ILE A 110 -2.55 14.27 15.48
C ILE A 110 -1.90 14.45 16.86
N ASP A 111 -2.45 15.33 17.70
CA ASP A 111 -1.88 15.69 19.00
C ASP A 111 -1.58 14.47 19.88
N THR A 112 -2.47 13.47 19.92
CA THR A 112 -2.28 12.23 20.69
C THR A 112 -1.16 11.33 20.16
N CYS A 113 -0.61 11.61 18.98
CA CYS A 113 0.52 10.90 18.40
C CYS A 113 1.86 11.61 18.64
N VAL A 114 1.84 12.81 19.24
CA VAL A 114 3.01 13.63 19.56
C VAL A 114 3.19 13.71 21.06
N ASP A 115 4.38 13.38 21.55
CA ASP A 115 4.75 13.49 22.96
C ASP A 115 6.25 13.78 23.12
N GLU A 116 6.73 13.96 24.35
CA GLU A 116 8.16 14.23 24.61
C GLU A 116 9.09 13.12 24.10
N LYS A 117 8.61 11.87 24.06
CA LYS A 117 9.38 10.71 23.56
C LYS A 117 9.22 10.52 22.04
N HIS A 118 8.17 11.09 21.44
CA HIS A 118 7.85 11.03 20.02
C HIS A 118 7.48 12.44 19.51
N PRO A 119 8.45 13.36 19.39
CA PRO A 119 8.19 14.71 18.93
C PRO A 119 7.67 14.71 17.48
N SER A 120 7.00 15.79 17.09
CA SER A 120 6.46 15.92 15.74
C SER A 120 7.57 15.82 14.69
N ARG A 121 7.42 14.90 13.73
CA ARG A 121 8.35 14.71 12.61
C ARG A 121 7.96 15.49 11.36
N TYR A 122 6.74 16.03 11.34
CA TYR A 122 6.12 16.63 10.17
C TYR A 122 5.61 18.03 10.48
N GLY A 123 5.74 18.92 9.50
CA GLY A 123 5.02 20.20 9.48
C GLY A 123 3.56 20.02 9.05
N SER A 124 2.84 21.14 8.96
CA SER A 124 1.49 21.16 8.36
C SER A 124 1.57 21.35 6.85
N MET A 125 0.76 20.63 6.09
CA MET A 125 0.61 20.81 4.64
C MET A 125 -0.79 20.41 4.19
N THR A 126 -1.26 20.89 3.05
CA THR A 126 -2.54 20.42 2.50
C THR A 126 -2.39 19.04 1.87
N ALA A 127 -3.48 18.29 1.77
CA ALA A 127 -3.49 17.00 1.06
C ALA A 127 -3.07 17.15 -0.42
N ALA A 128 -3.44 18.26 -1.07
CA ALA A 128 -2.96 18.59 -2.43
C ALA A 128 -1.45 18.76 -2.50
N GLN A 129 -0.85 19.46 -1.53
CA GLN A 129 0.62 19.62 -1.46
C GLN A 129 1.31 18.27 -1.31
N HIS A 130 0.82 17.43 -0.39
CA HIS A 130 1.35 16.07 -0.21
C HIS A 130 1.29 15.25 -1.52
N MET A 131 0.13 15.25 -2.19
CA MET A 131 -0.05 14.51 -3.45
C MET A 131 0.90 15.03 -4.55
N ALA A 132 1.07 16.34 -4.66
CA ALA A 132 1.98 16.96 -5.61
C ALA A 132 3.46 16.58 -5.33
N ASP A 133 3.86 16.51 -4.05
CA ASP A 133 5.20 16.11 -3.67
C ASP A 133 5.46 14.61 -3.94
N MET A 134 4.48 13.76 -3.70
CA MET A 134 4.55 12.34 -4.04
C MET A 134 4.64 12.11 -5.56
N TRP A 135 3.93 12.92 -6.36
CA TRP A 135 4.02 12.86 -7.82
C TRP A 135 5.43 13.23 -8.34
N LYS A 136 6.08 14.20 -7.71
CA LYS A 136 7.44 14.65 -8.08
C LYS A 136 8.52 13.64 -7.70
N THR A 137 8.34 12.92 -6.59
CA THR A 137 9.40 12.08 -6.02
C THR A 137 9.55 10.71 -6.68
N LYS A 138 8.58 10.22 -7.48
CA LYS A 138 8.56 9.01 -8.36
C LYS A 138 9.21 7.68 -7.90
N SER A 139 9.87 7.55 -6.76
CA SER A 139 10.39 6.27 -6.24
C SER A 139 10.70 6.35 -4.74
N LYS A 140 9.78 5.83 -3.90
CA LYS A 140 10.03 5.64 -2.46
C LYS A 140 10.97 4.47 -2.13
N GLU A 141 11.55 3.78 -3.12
CA GLU A 141 12.58 2.75 -2.90
C GLU A 141 13.79 3.27 -2.09
N ALA A 142 14.01 4.58 -2.03
CA ALA A 142 15.08 5.19 -1.25
C ALA A 142 14.76 5.46 0.23
N ARG A 143 13.48 5.49 0.66
CA ARG A 143 13.10 5.96 2.01
C ARG A 143 13.18 4.87 3.09
N TYR A 144 13.19 3.59 2.71
CA TYR A 144 13.18 2.44 3.63
C TYR A 144 14.32 1.45 3.39
N LYS A 145 15.45 1.92 2.84
CA LYS A 145 16.70 1.13 2.94
C LYS A 145 17.16 1.18 4.41
N PRO A 146 17.58 0.05 5.00
CA PRO A 146 18.09 0.01 6.38
C PRO A 146 19.30 0.92 6.57
#